data_AF-A0A7X2H9K0-F1
#
_entry.id   AF-A0A7X2H9K0-F1
#
_cell.length_a   1.000
_cell.length_b   1.000
_cell.length_c   1.000
_cell.angle_alpha   90.00
_cell.angle_beta   90.00
_cell.angle_gamma   90.00
#
_symmetry.space_group_name_H-M   'P 1'
#
loop_
_entity.id
_entity.type
_entity.pdbx_description
1 polymer ?
#
loop_
_entity_poly.entity_id
_entity_poly.type
_entity_poly.pdbx_seq_one_letter_code
_entity_poly.pdbx_strand_id
1 'polypeptide(L)'
;MMDELSSEPLLHTALLQFIFPFSIKQGEAMALIHRLGKDGFTRFFLDQKDLEDAYYGDGYKVSHEKMERSYLPFAAHVLFPREKDKDSFRRFSRVNALECRLEMPQQAVNFQVLSTDVFICPFQLGFITVRVRLEEDNIPFSTALEFADRFRTLENVSITDECTTIHCGERTFKQTEDFVFRNLVDGLEPFLDASELNGAYFETLPFFVDERMLVQAFYGFERQEDKDELSVELRYRASQLDGLDLQGKPFISASDPDYITEYINKHSYNRWGPDTYYITNEQTFCCLSRATPEIATHLANQMYGEYYYGLLLSIFHKIVLLKLANLHSRLSITRDYNEIEDLIFLITKFSAKYYFLELISQSQGREIFIQLRKVYGNDALFGEVKQTLDDLFQYQNKFQAKRRDMLLMILTVFTVISGIYGMNQVIEDLKNPIDWSKMLQYSPFEYLALFLTCSGILVSLILTVRELWNGSKSRRRKRLTHEE
;
A
#
# COMPACT_ATOMS: atom_id res chain seq x y z
N MET A 1 -21.32 24.07 -29.97
CA MET A 1 -20.61 22.87 -30.49
C MET A 1 -20.95 21.74 -29.54
N MET A 2 -22.22 21.32 -29.57
CA MET A 2 -22.88 20.53 -28.53
C MET A 2 -23.89 19.56 -29.16
N ASP A 3 -23.58 19.11 -30.38
CA ASP A 3 -24.47 18.31 -31.25
C ASP A 3 -23.77 17.04 -31.80
N GLU A 4 -22.62 16.65 -31.22
CA GLU A 4 -21.84 15.46 -31.62
C GLU A 4 -21.81 14.34 -30.57
N LEU A 5 -22.79 14.28 -29.66
CA LEU A 5 -23.13 13.00 -29.01
C LEU A 5 -24.01 12.18 -29.98
N SER A 6 -23.52 11.99 -31.20
CA SER A 6 -24.16 11.17 -32.23
C SER A 6 -23.92 9.70 -31.91
N SER A 7 -24.95 9.08 -31.31
CA SER A 7 -25.01 7.70 -30.82
C SER A 7 -23.96 7.33 -29.76
N GLU A 8 -24.44 7.04 -28.55
CA GLU A 8 -23.63 6.45 -27.48
C GLU A 8 -23.02 5.14 -27.96
N PRO A 9 -21.69 4.94 -27.86
CA PRO A 9 -21.07 3.71 -28.32
C PRO A 9 -21.46 2.53 -27.42
N LEU A 10 -21.64 1.37 -28.05
CA LEU A 10 -21.98 0.12 -27.39
C LEU A 10 -20.72 -0.70 -27.13
N LEU A 11 -20.72 -1.43 -26.03
CA LEU A 11 -19.65 -2.33 -25.63
C LEU A 11 -20.07 -3.78 -25.86
N HIS A 12 -19.19 -4.56 -26.48
CA HIS A 12 -19.32 -6.01 -26.52
C HIS A 12 -18.69 -6.67 -25.28
N THR A 13 -17.85 -5.96 -24.53
CA THR A 13 -17.20 -6.49 -23.32
C THR A 13 -16.91 -5.37 -22.33
N ALA A 14 -17.34 -5.55 -21.08
CA ALA A 14 -17.01 -4.67 -19.96
C ALA A 14 -16.55 -5.50 -18.76
N LEU A 15 -15.25 -5.42 -18.46
CA LEU A 15 -14.61 -6.14 -17.36
C LEU A 15 -13.97 -5.15 -16.41
N LEU A 16 -14.27 -5.27 -15.13
CA LEU A 16 -13.85 -4.32 -14.10
C LEU A 16 -13.18 -5.05 -12.95
N GLN A 17 -12.15 -4.45 -12.37
CA GLN A 17 -11.52 -4.88 -11.14
C GLN A 17 -11.45 -3.70 -10.17
N PHE A 18 -12.03 -3.87 -9.00
CA PHE A 18 -12.04 -2.86 -7.94
C PHE A 18 -11.03 -3.25 -6.89
N ILE A 19 -10.07 -2.37 -6.61
CA ILE A 19 -8.93 -2.63 -5.75
C ILE A 19 -9.02 -1.72 -4.53
N PHE A 20 -9.14 -2.35 -3.36
CA PHE A 20 -9.17 -1.66 -2.07
C PHE A 20 -7.97 -2.04 -1.21
N PRO A 21 -6.98 -1.17 -1.02
CA PRO A 21 -5.93 -1.40 -0.05
C PRO A 21 -6.37 -1.13 1.38
N PHE A 22 -5.75 -1.83 2.32
CA PHE A 22 -6.01 -1.68 3.74
C PHE A 22 -4.77 -1.90 4.59
N SER A 23 -4.73 -1.32 5.78
CA SER A 23 -3.68 -1.58 6.77
C SER A 23 -4.05 -2.76 7.66
N ILE A 24 -3.08 -3.65 7.90
CA ILE A 24 -3.22 -4.83 8.75
C ILE A 24 -2.66 -4.50 10.13
N LYS A 25 -3.37 -4.87 11.20
CA LYS A 25 -2.84 -4.77 12.56
C LYS A 25 -1.48 -5.46 12.69
N GLN A 26 -0.56 -4.85 13.43
CA GLN A 26 0.77 -5.42 13.65
C GLN A 26 0.66 -6.79 14.34
N GLY A 27 1.34 -7.80 13.80
CA GLY A 27 1.32 -9.18 14.33
C GLY A 27 0.15 -10.05 13.87
N GLU A 28 -0.88 -9.47 13.26
CA GLU A 28 -2.13 -10.19 12.94
C GLU A 28 -2.14 -10.87 11.56
N ALA A 29 -1.12 -10.65 10.73
CA ALA A 29 -1.06 -11.17 9.36
C ALA A 29 -1.20 -12.70 9.29
N MET A 30 -0.63 -13.44 10.24
CA MET A 30 -0.73 -14.91 10.25
C MET A 30 -2.11 -15.39 10.68
N ALA A 31 -2.78 -14.67 11.59
CA ALA A 31 -4.14 -14.96 11.99
C ALA A 31 -5.12 -14.71 10.83
N LEU A 32 -4.93 -13.62 10.09
CA LEU A 32 -5.69 -13.32 8.87
C LEU A 32 -5.50 -14.42 7.81
N ILE A 33 -4.28 -14.91 7.56
CA ILE A 33 -4.03 -16.02 6.63
C ILE A 33 -4.82 -17.27 7.03
N HIS A 34 -4.84 -17.60 8.33
CA HIS A 34 -5.59 -18.75 8.83
C HIS A 34 -7.10 -18.57 8.65
N ARG A 35 -7.60 -17.35 8.87
CA ARG A 35 -9.02 -17.02 8.66
C ARG A 35 -9.40 -17.14 7.17
N LEU A 36 -8.63 -16.55 6.26
CA LEU A 36 -8.87 -16.65 4.81
C LEU A 36 -8.94 -18.11 4.34
N GLY A 37 -8.06 -18.97 4.85
CA GLY A 37 -8.09 -20.40 4.56
C GLY A 37 -9.37 -21.10 5.05
N LYS A 38 -9.93 -20.68 6.19
CA LYS A 38 -11.22 -21.18 6.69
C LYS A 38 -12.41 -20.68 5.88
N ASP A 39 -12.32 -19.47 5.34
CA ASP A 39 -13.38 -18.82 4.57
C ASP A 39 -13.40 -19.26 3.08
N GLY A 40 -12.63 -20.30 2.75
CA GLY A 40 -12.61 -20.92 1.42
C GLY A 40 -11.70 -20.22 0.41
N PHE A 41 -10.81 -19.31 0.84
CA PHE A 41 -9.81 -18.75 -0.06
C PHE A 41 -8.67 -19.73 -0.30
N THR A 42 -8.30 -19.89 -1.57
CA THR A 42 -7.18 -20.71 -2.01
C THR A 42 -5.95 -19.84 -2.19
N ARG A 43 -4.81 -20.27 -1.65
CA ARG A 43 -3.55 -19.54 -1.85
C ARG A 43 -3.07 -19.71 -3.28
N PHE A 44 -2.78 -18.59 -3.94
CA PHE A 44 -2.36 -18.55 -5.33
C PHE A 44 -0.86 -18.77 -5.49
N PHE A 45 -0.48 -19.70 -6.35
CA PHE A 45 0.91 -19.93 -6.77
C PHE A 45 0.97 -20.17 -8.28
N LEU A 46 2.08 -19.75 -8.92
CA LEU A 46 2.24 -19.87 -10.38
C LEU A 46 2.40 -21.33 -10.86
N ASP A 47 2.86 -22.24 -10.00
CA ASP A 47 3.00 -23.67 -10.32
C ASP A 47 1.65 -24.40 -10.40
N GLN A 48 0.59 -23.83 -9.82
CA GLN A 48 -0.78 -24.34 -9.89
C GLN A 48 -1.44 -23.97 -11.21
N LYS A 49 -0.99 -24.60 -12.30
CA LYS A 49 -1.49 -24.34 -13.66
C LYS A 49 -2.98 -24.62 -13.85
N ASP A 50 -3.56 -25.47 -13.01
CA ASP A 50 -4.99 -25.78 -13.01
C ASP A 50 -5.86 -24.58 -12.58
N LEU A 51 -5.25 -23.49 -12.08
CA LEU A 51 -5.93 -22.27 -11.68
C LEU A 51 -5.84 -21.12 -12.70
N GLU A 52 -5.22 -21.36 -13.87
CA GLU A 52 -5.00 -20.31 -14.89
C GLU A 52 -6.32 -19.71 -15.44
N ASP A 53 -7.43 -20.43 -15.38
CA ASP A 53 -8.77 -20.03 -15.84
C ASP A 53 -9.80 -19.92 -14.70
N ALA A 54 -9.43 -20.25 -13.46
CA ALA A 54 -10.38 -20.40 -12.36
C ALA A 54 -11.07 -19.09 -11.90
N TYR A 55 -10.40 -17.94 -12.04
CA TYR A 55 -10.81 -16.69 -11.36
C TYR A 55 -11.27 -15.58 -12.30
N TYR A 56 -11.18 -15.77 -13.61
CA TYR A 56 -11.26 -14.69 -14.62
C TYR A 56 -12.58 -14.71 -15.42
N GLY A 57 -13.45 -15.68 -15.11
CA GLY A 57 -14.71 -15.93 -15.79
C GLY A 57 -14.54 -16.63 -17.14
N ASP A 58 -15.65 -17.11 -17.69
CA ASP A 58 -15.64 -17.94 -18.89
C ASP A 58 -14.97 -17.23 -20.07
N GLY A 59 -14.11 -17.96 -20.78
CA GLY A 59 -13.36 -17.47 -21.95
C GLY A 59 -12.05 -16.75 -21.63
N TYR A 60 -11.76 -16.41 -20.37
CA TYR A 60 -10.55 -15.69 -19.97
C TYR A 60 -9.57 -16.60 -19.22
N LYS A 61 -8.28 -16.38 -19.46
CA LYS A 61 -7.21 -17.21 -18.91
C LYS A 61 -5.95 -16.38 -18.73
N VAL A 62 -5.32 -16.47 -17.56
CA VAL A 62 -4.04 -15.84 -17.28
C VAL A 62 -2.94 -16.89 -17.32
N SER A 63 -1.99 -16.74 -18.25
CA SER A 63 -0.83 -17.64 -18.34
C SER A 63 0.15 -17.38 -17.21
N HIS A 64 0.33 -18.35 -16.32
CA HIS A 64 1.28 -18.26 -15.21
C HIS A 64 2.72 -18.20 -15.71
N GLU A 65 3.04 -18.92 -16.79
CA GLU A 65 4.36 -18.89 -17.43
C GLU A 65 4.66 -17.50 -18.03
N LYS A 66 3.67 -16.88 -18.70
CA LYS A 66 3.82 -15.54 -19.27
C LYS A 66 3.97 -14.50 -18.15
N MET A 67 3.22 -14.62 -17.06
CA MET A 67 3.41 -13.78 -15.88
C MET A 67 4.82 -13.91 -15.29
N GLU A 68 5.32 -15.13 -15.04
CA GLU A 68 6.67 -15.34 -14.47
C GLU A 68 7.75 -14.70 -15.36
N ARG A 69 7.65 -14.88 -16.69
CA ARG A 69 8.62 -14.33 -17.66
C ARG A 69 8.54 -12.83 -17.85
N SER A 70 7.40 -12.22 -17.51
CA SER A 70 7.21 -10.77 -17.68
C SER A 70 7.98 -9.96 -16.65
N TYR A 71 8.28 -10.54 -15.50
CA TYR A 71 9.01 -9.88 -14.42
C TYR A 71 10.46 -10.36 -14.35
N LEU A 72 11.37 -9.46 -13.98
CA LEU A 72 12.75 -9.84 -13.68
C LEU A 72 12.81 -10.72 -12.43
N PRO A 73 13.80 -11.63 -12.30
CA PRO A 73 13.81 -12.64 -11.24
C PRO A 73 13.62 -12.08 -9.82
N PHE A 74 14.27 -10.96 -9.49
CA PHE A 74 14.15 -10.33 -8.17
C PHE A 74 12.74 -9.79 -7.89
N ALA A 75 12.05 -9.26 -8.90
CA ALA A 75 10.66 -8.82 -8.78
C ALA A 75 9.71 -10.02 -8.66
N ALA A 76 9.94 -11.04 -9.49
CA ALA A 76 9.16 -12.27 -9.50
C ALA A 76 9.21 -12.99 -8.15
N HIS A 77 10.36 -13.03 -7.47
CA HIS A 77 10.46 -13.62 -6.13
C HIS A 77 9.60 -12.90 -5.07
N VAL A 78 9.39 -11.60 -5.23
CA VAL A 78 8.56 -10.79 -4.31
C VAL A 78 7.08 -10.94 -4.65
N LEU A 79 6.72 -10.93 -5.93
CA LEU A 79 5.32 -10.99 -6.39
C LEU A 79 4.75 -12.42 -6.39
N PHE A 80 5.61 -13.41 -6.64
CA PHE A 80 5.25 -14.81 -6.84
C PHE A 80 6.15 -15.72 -5.99
N PRO A 81 6.02 -15.70 -4.66
CA PRO A 81 6.86 -16.49 -3.78
C PRO A 81 6.58 -17.98 -3.94
N ARG A 82 7.63 -18.78 -4.16
CA ARG A 82 7.55 -20.26 -4.15
C ARG A 82 7.47 -20.85 -2.74
N GLU A 83 7.91 -20.10 -1.74
CA GLU A 83 7.93 -20.50 -0.34
C GLU A 83 7.03 -19.61 0.53
N LYS A 84 6.90 -19.94 1.82
CA LYS A 84 6.19 -19.11 2.80
C LYS A 84 7.04 -17.91 3.26
N ASP A 85 7.61 -17.14 2.33
CA ASP A 85 8.34 -15.91 2.67
C ASP A 85 7.35 -14.86 3.22
N LYS A 86 7.62 -14.35 4.43
CA LYS A 86 6.82 -13.28 5.04
C LYS A 86 7.00 -11.94 4.31
N ASP A 87 8.12 -11.77 3.61
CA ASP A 87 8.54 -10.56 2.92
C ASP A 87 8.18 -10.58 1.42
N SER A 88 7.01 -11.13 1.10
CA SER A 88 6.51 -11.29 -0.27
C SER A 88 5.00 -11.05 -0.34
N PHE A 89 4.49 -10.88 -1.55
CA PHE A 89 3.07 -10.73 -1.82
C PHE A 89 2.42 -12.11 -1.72
N ARG A 90 1.43 -12.22 -0.83
CA ARG A 90 0.68 -13.47 -0.63
C ARG A 90 -0.75 -13.25 -1.08
N ARG A 91 -1.08 -13.78 -2.26
CA ARG A 91 -2.43 -13.72 -2.84
C ARG A 91 -3.25 -14.91 -2.40
N PHE A 92 -4.47 -14.63 -1.96
CA PHE A 92 -5.52 -15.59 -1.64
C PHE A 92 -6.72 -15.27 -2.52
N SER A 93 -7.25 -16.27 -3.23
CA SER A 93 -8.30 -16.08 -4.23
C SER A 93 -9.49 -16.98 -3.93
N ARG A 94 -10.69 -16.47 -4.15
CA ARG A 94 -11.94 -17.23 -4.04
C ARG A 94 -12.80 -16.95 -5.26
N VAL A 95 -13.35 -18.00 -5.85
CA VAL A 95 -14.38 -17.87 -6.88
C VAL A 95 -15.69 -17.55 -6.19
N ASN A 96 -16.38 -16.52 -6.67
CA ASN A 96 -17.66 -16.09 -6.13
C ASN A 96 -18.79 -16.57 -7.04
N ALA A 97 -18.66 -16.31 -8.36
CA ALA A 97 -19.70 -16.57 -9.37
C ALA A 97 -21.09 -16.10 -8.91
N LEU A 98 -21.16 -14.89 -8.34
CA LEU A 98 -22.39 -14.32 -7.80
C LEU A 98 -23.02 -13.38 -8.82
N GLU A 99 -24.26 -13.68 -9.20
CA GLU A 99 -25.10 -12.78 -9.99
C GLU A 99 -25.71 -11.73 -9.07
N CYS A 100 -25.47 -10.47 -9.39
CA CYS A 100 -25.95 -9.33 -8.62
C CYS A 100 -26.52 -8.26 -9.58
N ARG A 101 -27.26 -7.30 -9.02
CA ARG A 101 -27.84 -6.17 -9.74
C ARG A 101 -27.55 -4.89 -8.99
N LEU A 102 -27.00 -3.89 -9.68
CA LEU A 102 -26.79 -2.55 -9.14
C LEU A 102 -27.96 -1.67 -9.60
N GLU A 103 -28.81 -1.25 -8.67
CA GLU A 103 -29.86 -0.27 -8.91
C GLU A 103 -29.29 1.14 -8.66
N MET A 104 -29.35 1.99 -9.68
CA MET A 104 -28.90 3.39 -9.67
C MET A 104 -30.10 4.29 -9.98
N PRO A 105 -30.05 5.61 -9.75
CA PRO A 105 -31.21 6.49 -9.84
C PRO A 105 -32.03 6.42 -11.14
N GLN A 106 -31.39 6.16 -12.28
CA GLN A 106 -32.02 6.22 -13.60
C GLN A 106 -32.05 4.87 -14.33
N GLN A 107 -31.26 3.91 -13.87
CA GLN A 107 -31.11 2.62 -14.53
C GLN A 107 -30.60 1.57 -13.54
N ALA A 108 -30.71 0.30 -13.92
CA ALA A 108 -30.09 -0.78 -13.17
C ALA A 108 -29.25 -1.62 -14.12
N VAL A 109 -28.15 -2.16 -13.61
CA VAL A 109 -27.20 -2.96 -14.38
C VAL A 109 -27.03 -4.31 -13.72
N ASN A 110 -27.17 -5.38 -14.51
CA ASN A 110 -26.85 -6.73 -14.05
C ASN A 110 -25.36 -7.02 -14.20
N PHE A 111 -24.76 -7.60 -13.17
CA PHE A 111 -23.34 -7.89 -13.13
C PHE A 111 -23.04 -9.18 -12.37
N GLN A 112 -21.91 -9.80 -12.71
CA GLN A 112 -21.40 -10.98 -12.05
C GLN A 112 -20.13 -10.65 -11.28
N VAL A 113 -20.08 -11.00 -10.00
CA VAL A 113 -18.82 -11.05 -9.25
C VAL A 113 -18.14 -12.37 -9.55
N LEU A 114 -17.07 -12.31 -10.33
CA LEU A 114 -16.31 -13.49 -10.78
C LEU A 114 -15.50 -14.08 -9.62
N SER A 115 -14.64 -13.26 -9.02
CA SER A 115 -13.73 -13.67 -7.96
C SER A 115 -13.37 -12.52 -7.04
N THR A 116 -12.95 -12.88 -5.83
CA THR A 116 -12.38 -11.96 -4.85
C THR A 116 -10.98 -12.42 -4.49
N ASP A 117 -10.02 -11.50 -4.53
CA ASP A 117 -8.67 -11.72 -4.04
C ASP A 117 -8.41 -10.91 -2.78
N VAL A 118 -7.62 -11.49 -1.88
CA VAL A 118 -7.00 -10.78 -0.75
C VAL A 118 -5.49 -10.98 -0.84
N PHE A 119 -4.77 -9.87 -0.99
CA PHE A 119 -3.32 -9.81 -0.92
C PHE A 119 -2.89 -9.41 0.49
N ILE A 120 -1.91 -10.13 1.00
CA ILE A 120 -1.18 -9.76 2.22
C ILE A 120 0.25 -9.45 1.80
N CYS A 121 0.60 -8.17 1.87
CA CYS A 121 1.89 -7.64 1.46
C CYS A 121 2.75 -7.28 2.67
N PRO A 122 4.06 -7.06 2.46
CA PRO A 122 4.95 -6.50 3.49
C PRO A 122 4.50 -5.09 3.92
N PHE A 123 5.07 -4.59 5.03
CA PHE A 123 4.72 -3.27 5.61
C PHE A 123 3.28 -3.15 6.12
N GLN A 124 2.69 -4.29 6.55
CA GLN A 124 1.33 -4.34 7.09
C GLN A 124 0.29 -3.78 6.11
N LEU A 125 0.49 -4.03 4.82
CA LEU A 125 -0.41 -3.59 3.76
C LEU A 125 -1.11 -4.82 3.19
N GLY A 126 -2.40 -4.70 2.94
CA GLY A 126 -3.18 -5.67 2.19
C GLY A 126 -3.95 -5.02 1.05
N PHE A 127 -4.45 -5.83 0.13
CA PHE A 127 -5.35 -5.39 -0.92
C PHE A 127 -6.51 -6.37 -1.07
N ILE A 128 -7.72 -5.89 -1.16
CA ILE A 128 -8.88 -6.62 -1.66
C ILE A 128 -8.99 -6.31 -3.14
N THR A 129 -9.27 -7.30 -3.98
CA THR A 129 -9.62 -7.07 -5.38
C THR A 129 -10.87 -7.84 -5.72
N VAL A 130 -11.90 -7.12 -6.16
CA VAL A 130 -13.17 -7.70 -6.61
C VAL A 130 -13.23 -7.63 -8.13
N ARG A 131 -13.35 -8.78 -8.79
CA ARG A 131 -13.49 -8.86 -10.24
C ARG A 131 -14.95 -8.95 -10.63
N VAL A 132 -15.36 -8.05 -11.51
CA VAL A 132 -16.73 -7.91 -11.97
C VAL A 132 -16.79 -7.96 -13.49
N ARG A 133 -17.81 -8.64 -14.01
CA ARG A 133 -18.21 -8.60 -15.42
C ARG A 133 -19.63 -8.05 -15.49
N LEU A 134 -19.89 -7.15 -16.43
CA LEU A 134 -21.28 -6.76 -16.73
C LEU A 134 -21.88 -7.78 -17.68
N GLU A 135 -23.11 -8.24 -17.41
CA GLU A 135 -23.72 -9.38 -18.12
C GLU A 135 -24.63 -8.98 -19.30
N GLU A 136 -24.85 -7.69 -19.48
CA GLU A 136 -25.71 -7.19 -20.56
C GLU A 136 -24.98 -7.24 -21.90
N ASP A 137 -25.66 -7.72 -22.94
CA ASP A 137 -25.19 -7.57 -24.31
C ASP A 137 -25.36 -6.11 -24.74
N ASN A 138 -24.36 -5.55 -25.43
CA ASN A 138 -24.39 -4.22 -26.03
C ASN A 138 -24.63 -3.09 -25.00
N ILE A 139 -23.80 -3.06 -23.97
CA ILE A 139 -23.90 -2.08 -22.88
C ILE A 139 -23.52 -0.69 -23.40
N PRO A 140 -24.36 0.34 -23.19
CA PRO A 140 -23.96 1.72 -23.46
C PRO A 140 -22.74 2.10 -22.62
N PHE A 141 -21.72 2.68 -23.24
CA PHE A 141 -20.46 2.99 -22.56
C PHE A 141 -20.65 3.83 -21.28
N SER A 142 -21.53 4.83 -21.32
CA SER A 142 -21.93 5.65 -20.16
C SER A 142 -22.47 4.81 -18.99
N THR A 143 -23.22 3.74 -19.29
CA THR A 143 -23.76 2.84 -18.27
C THR A 143 -22.65 2.06 -17.57
N ALA A 144 -21.66 1.59 -18.32
CA ALA A 144 -20.51 0.90 -17.74
C ALA A 144 -19.64 1.84 -16.89
N LEU A 145 -19.46 3.09 -17.32
CA LEU A 145 -18.75 4.12 -16.55
C LEU A 145 -19.51 4.49 -15.27
N GLU A 146 -20.84 4.68 -15.35
CA GLU A 146 -21.68 4.99 -14.20
C GLU A 146 -21.65 3.85 -13.17
N PHE A 147 -21.75 2.60 -13.64
CA PHE A 147 -21.58 1.43 -12.80
C PHE A 147 -20.23 1.46 -12.07
N ALA A 148 -19.14 1.74 -12.80
CA ALA A 148 -17.80 1.78 -12.23
C ALA A 148 -17.64 2.90 -11.18
N ASP A 149 -18.20 4.08 -11.42
CA ASP A 149 -18.14 5.21 -10.50
C ASP A 149 -18.95 4.97 -9.22
N ARG A 150 -20.13 4.35 -9.32
CA ARG A 150 -20.94 4.01 -8.14
C ARG A 150 -20.33 2.85 -7.35
N PHE A 151 -19.96 1.77 -8.02
CA PHE A 151 -19.45 0.57 -7.35
C PHE A 151 -18.09 0.80 -6.69
N ARG A 152 -17.25 1.71 -7.19
CA ARG A 152 -15.97 2.01 -6.51
C ARG A 152 -16.14 2.83 -5.23
N THR A 153 -17.28 3.49 -5.04
CA THR A 153 -17.53 4.37 -3.89
C THR A 153 -18.06 3.52 -2.73
N LEU A 154 -17.30 3.47 -1.63
CA LEU A 154 -17.58 2.56 -0.51
C LEU A 154 -18.70 3.08 0.38
N GLU A 155 -18.61 4.35 0.77
CA GLU A 155 -19.60 5.06 1.59
C GLU A 155 -20.42 6.05 0.74
N ASN A 156 -21.59 6.46 1.24
CA ASN A 156 -22.48 7.35 0.51
C ASN A 156 -22.04 8.80 0.73
N VAL A 157 -21.26 9.35 -0.20
CA VAL A 157 -20.75 10.73 -0.13
C VAL A 157 -21.69 11.72 -0.85
N SER A 158 -22.46 11.25 -1.82
CA SER A 158 -23.39 12.06 -2.62
C SER A 158 -24.83 11.54 -2.60
N ILE A 159 -25.78 12.41 -2.96
CA ILE A 159 -27.21 12.06 -3.07
C ILE A 159 -27.43 10.91 -4.06
N THR A 160 -26.62 10.82 -5.11
CA THR A 160 -26.68 9.72 -6.08
C THR A 160 -26.20 8.40 -5.50
N ASP A 161 -25.27 8.43 -4.54
CA ASP A 161 -24.80 7.24 -3.84
C ASP A 161 -25.85 6.74 -2.83
N GLU A 162 -26.56 7.64 -2.14
CA GLU A 162 -27.67 7.26 -1.25
C GLU A 162 -28.81 6.52 -1.98
N CYS A 163 -28.98 6.81 -3.26
CA CYS A 163 -29.97 6.19 -4.15
C CYS A 163 -29.42 4.95 -4.88
N THR A 164 -28.21 4.50 -4.57
CA THR A 164 -27.61 3.31 -5.16
C THR A 164 -27.77 2.12 -4.23
N THR A 165 -28.23 0.97 -4.76
CA THR A 165 -28.33 -0.26 -3.96
C THR A 165 -27.85 -1.49 -4.74
N ILE A 166 -27.20 -2.41 -4.04
CA ILE A 166 -26.72 -3.67 -4.60
C ILE A 166 -27.65 -4.80 -4.14
N HIS A 167 -28.24 -5.50 -5.08
CA HIS A 167 -29.00 -6.73 -4.83
C HIS A 167 -28.15 -7.92 -5.21
N CYS A 168 -28.01 -8.90 -4.33
CA CYS A 168 -27.32 -10.15 -4.64
C CYS A 168 -28.02 -11.32 -3.96
N GLY A 169 -28.70 -12.15 -4.76
CA GLY A 169 -29.66 -13.14 -4.26
C GLY A 169 -30.76 -12.47 -3.40
N GLU A 170 -30.98 -12.99 -2.19
CA GLU A 170 -31.98 -12.48 -1.24
C GLU A 170 -31.47 -11.28 -0.39
N ARG A 171 -30.21 -10.87 -0.57
CA ARG A 171 -29.59 -9.80 0.24
C ARG A 171 -29.57 -8.49 -0.54
N THR A 172 -29.85 -7.40 0.16
CA THR A 172 -29.76 -6.03 -0.36
C THR A 172 -28.79 -5.23 0.49
N PHE A 173 -27.88 -4.53 -0.17
CA PHE A 173 -26.85 -3.70 0.45
C PHE A 173 -27.03 -2.25 -0.01
N LYS A 174 -27.06 -1.31 0.95
CA LYS A 174 -27.20 0.13 0.68
C LYS A 174 -25.86 0.84 0.44
N GLN A 175 -24.76 0.18 0.78
CA GLN A 175 -23.40 0.68 0.66
C GLN A 175 -22.54 -0.42 0.04
N THR A 176 -21.60 -0.02 -0.81
CA THR A 176 -20.69 -0.98 -1.43
C THR A 176 -19.72 -1.56 -0.41
N GLU A 177 -19.36 -0.79 0.61
CA GLU A 177 -18.61 -1.27 1.77
C GLU A 177 -19.25 -2.53 2.39
N ASP A 178 -20.52 -2.44 2.78
CA ASP A 178 -21.26 -3.54 3.38
C ASP A 178 -21.27 -4.78 2.48
N PHE A 179 -21.40 -4.58 1.16
CA PHE A 179 -21.32 -5.67 0.19
C PHE A 179 -19.91 -6.31 0.19
N VAL A 180 -18.85 -5.53 0.17
CA VAL A 180 -17.47 -6.05 0.14
C VAL A 180 -17.11 -6.74 1.46
N PHE A 181 -17.31 -6.08 2.60
CA PHE A 181 -16.82 -6.58 3.89
C PHE A 181 -17.73 -7.62 4.55
N ARG A 182 -19.06 -7.53 4.38
CA ARG A 182 -19.99 -8.48 5.01
C ARG A 182 -20.43 -9.62 4.10
N ASN A 183 -20.24 -9.50 2.79
CA ASN A 183 -20.60 -10.55 1.83
C ASN A 183 -19.37 -11.18 1.18
N LEU A 184 -18.46 -10.37 0.62
CA LEU A 184 -17.33 -10.90 -0.16
C LEU A 184 -16.12 -11.30 0.69
N VAL A 185 -15.86 -10.65 1.83
CA VAL A 185 -14.70 -10.95 2.70
C VAL A 185 -15.09 -10.87 4.18
N ASP A 186 -16.13 -11.62 4.55
CA ASP A 186 -16.66 -11.63 5.93
C ASP A 186 -15.62 -12.08 6.96
N GLY A 187 -15.37 -11.23 7.96
CA GLY A 187 -14.38 -11.45 9.00
C GLY A 187 -13.01 -10.82 8.75
N LEU A 188 -12.87 -9.95 7.75
CA LEU A 188 -11.66 -9.13 7.56
C LEU A 188 -11.56 -7.98 8.57
N GLU A 189 -12.69 -7.35 8.92
CA GLU A 189 -12.76 -6.16 9.80
C GLU A 189 -11.94 -6.27 11.10
N PRO A 190 -11.93 -7.40 11.84
CA PRO A 190 -11.15 -7.50 13.08
C PRO A 190 -9.65 -7.31 12.89
N PHE A 191 -9.12 -7.55 11.69
CA PHE A 191 -7.71 -7.48 11.35
C PHE A 191 -7.29 -6.11 10.80
N LEU A 192 -8.25 -5.24 10.48
CA LEU A 192 -7.99 -3.89 10.00
C LEU A 192 -7.42 -3.02 11.12
N ASP A 193 -6.35 -2.28 10.84
CA ASP A 193 -5.75 -1.38 11.81
C ASP A 193 -6.56 -0.09 11.93
N ALA A 194 -7.37 -0.01 12.99
CA ALA A 194 -8.18 1.15 13.33
C ALA A 194 -7.44 2.22 14.15
N SER A 195 -6.16 2.01 14.49
CA SER A 195 -5.44 2.88 15.43
C SER A 195 -4.97 4.22 14.81
N GLU A 196 -5.08 4.38 13.49
CA GLU A 196 -4.91 5.67 12.80
C GLU A 196 -6.21 6.51 12.76
N LEU A 197 -7.33 6.00 13.30
CA LEU A 197 -8.68 6.51 13.04
C LEU A 197 -9.25 7.38 14.18
N ASN A 198 -9.66 8.61 13.85
CA ASN A 198 -10.57 9.42 14.68
C ASN A 198 -12.03 9.24 14.21
N GLY A 199 -12.57 8.02 14.32
CA GLY A 199 -14.03 7.83 14.39
C GLY A 199 -14.81 7.57 13.10
N ALA A 200 -14.20 7.62 11.92
CA ALA A 200 -14.77 7.04 10.69
C ALA A 200 -13.92 5.83 10.27
N TYR A 201 -14.57 4.74 9.85
CA TYR A 201 -13.89 3.48 9.52
C TYR A 201 -12.97 3.61 8.29
N PHE A 202 -13.24 4.59 7.42
CA PHE A 202 -12.56 4.78 6.13
C PHE A 202 -11.92 6.16 5.95
N GLU A 203 -12.35 7.18 6.70
CA GLU A 203 -11.57 8.42 6.78
C GLU A 203 -10.23 8.12 7.45
N THR A 204 -9.16 8.33 6.68
CA THR A 204 -7.75 8.39 7.12
C THR A 204 -7.01 7.07 7.31
N LEU A 205 -7.00 6.23 6.27
CA LEU A 205 -5.67 5.88 5.74
C LEU A 205 -5.15 7.16 5.07
N PRO A 206 -4.02 7.78 5.49
CA PRO A 206 -3.49 9.00 4.88
C PRO A 206 -3.03 8.83 3.40
N PHE A 207 -3.45 7.73 2.77
CA PHE A 207 -3.05 7.26 1.45
C PHE A 207 -4.22 7.30 0.44
N PHE A 208 -5.45 7.59 0.89
CA PHE A 208 -6.64 7.68 0.03
C PHE A 208 -7.29 9.04 0.08
N VAL A 209 -7.74 9.47 -1.10
CA VAL A 209 -8.61 10.62 -1.32
C VAL A 209 -10.01 10.04 -1.51
N ASP A 210 -10.93 10.39 -0.61
CA ASP A 210 -12.39 10.24 -0.74
C ASP A 210 -13.01 8.82 -0.68
N GLU A 211 -12.42 7.85 0.05
CA GLU A 211 -13.07 6.54 0.35
C GLU A 211 -13.46 5.70 -0.89
N ARG A 212 -12.73 5.86 -1.99
CA ARG A 212 -12.97 5.15 -3.26
C ARG A 212 -11.95 4.06 -3.53
N MET A 213 -12.42 2.94 -4.08
CA MET A 213 -11.57 1.90 -4.66
C MET A 213 -10.92 2.36 -5.96
N LEU A 214 -9.73 1.85 -6.26
CA LEU A 214 -9.14 2.01 -7.58
C LEU A 214 -9.83 1.08 -8.58
N VAL A 215 -9.99 1.54 -9.82
CA VAL A 215 -10.67 0.79 -10.87
C VAL A 215 -9.71 0.44 -11.99
N GLN A 216 -9.48 -0.85 -12.20
CA GLN A 216 -8.89 -1.32 -13.43
C GLN A 216 -10.00 -1.81 -14.37
N ALA A 217 -10.08 -1.29 -15.59
CA ALA A 217 -11.17 -1.60 -16.50
C ALA A 217 -10.68 -2.01 -17.89
N PHE A 218 -11.41 -2.92 -18.53
CA PHE A 218 -11.28 -3.23 -19.94
C PHE A 218 -12.64 -3.01 -20.62
N TYR A 219 -12.65 -2.15 -21.63
CA TYR A 219 -13.83 -1.81 -22.42
C TYR A 219 -13.57 -2.17 -23.89
N GLY A 220 -14.26 -3.21 -24.36
CA GLY A 220 -14.27 -3.63 -25.76
C GLY A 220 -15.46 -3.00 -26.49
N PHE A 221 -15.17 -2.10 -27.41
CA PHE A 221 -16.15 -1.34 -28.18
C PHE A 221 -16.59 -2.09 -29.42
N GLU A 222 -17.89 -2.06 -29.72
CA GLU A 222 -18.37 -2.51 -31.02
C GLU A 222 -17.77 -1.66 -32.14
N ARG A 223 -17.36 -2.32 -33.22
CA ARG A 223 -16.75 -1.64 -34.36
C ARG A 223 -17.84 -0.97 -35.20
N GLN A 224 -17.95 0.35 -35.07
CA GLN A 224 -18.77 1.16 -35.98
C GLN A 224 -17.99 1.41 -37.29
N GLU A 225 -18.62 1.14 -38.44
CA GLU A 225 -18.01 1.29 -39.77
C GLU A 225 -17.63 2.75 -40.10
N ASP A 226 -18.36 3.72 -39.52
CA ASP A 226 -18.23 5.14 -39.83
C ASP A 226 -17.20 5.90 -38.96
N LYS A 227 -16.56 5.24 -37.99
CA LYS A 227 -15.56 5.88 -37.11
C LYS A 227 -14.21 5.19 -37.26
N ASP A 228 -13.15 5.95 -37.49
CA ASP A 228 -11.78 5.41 -37.63
C ASP A 228 -11.06 5.28 -36.29
N GLU A 229 -11.48 6.03 -35.26
CA GLU A 229 -10.78 6.12 -33.98
C GLU A 229 -11.75 6.42 -32.82
N LEU A 230 -11.40 6.01 -31.60
CA LEU A 230 -12.14 6.44 -30.40
C LEU A 230 -11.90 7.93 -30.16
N SER A 231 -12.96 8.72 -29.96
CA SER A 231 -12.81 10.16 -29.75
C SER A 231 -12.04 10.48 -28.46
N VAL A 232 -11.44 11.67 -28.39
CA VAL A 232 -10.66 12.11 -27.21
C VAL A 232 -11.57 12.25 -25.99
N GLU A 233 -12.83 12.66 -26.20
CA GLU A 233 -13.86 12.77 -25.18
C GLU A 233 -14.18 11.40 -24.56
N LEU A 234 -14.37 10.36 -25.38
CA LEU A 234 -14.61 8.99 -24.87
C LEU A 234 -13.44 8.49 -24.04
N ARG A 235 -12.21 8.77 -24.48
CA ARG A 235 -10.98 8.44 -23.73
C ARG A 235 -10.91 9.18 -22.40
N TYR A 236 -11.28 10.46 -22.39
CA TYR A 236 -11.30 11.28 -21.19
C TYR A 236 -12.33 10.78 -20.18
N ARG A 237 -13.57 10.53 -20.66
CA ARG A 237 -14.65 9.97 -19.86
C ARG A 237 -14.27 8.62 -19.24
N ALA A 238 -13.59 7.76 -20.01
CA ALA A 238 -13.07 6.49 -19.48
C ALA A 238 -12.08 6.65 -18.33
N SER A 239 -11.23 7.68 -18.40
CA SER A 239 -10.25 7.96 -17.36
C SER A 239 -10.93 8.46 -16.09
N GLN A 240 -11.88 9.41 -16.22
CA GLN A 240 -12.55 10.01 -15.07
C GLN A 240 -13.71 9.16 -14.51
N LEU A 241 -14.15 8.13 -15.26
CA LEU A 241 -15.39 7.39 -15.04
C LEU A 241 -16.62 8.31 -15.16
N ASP A 242 -16.60 9.23 -16.11
CA ASP A 242 -17.71 10.14 -16.37
C ASP A 242 -18.86 9.39 -17.07
N GLY A 243 -19.75 8.82 -16.26
CA GLY A 243 -20.93 8.07 -16.69
C GLY A 243 -22.07 8.97 -17.13
N LEU A 244 -23.09 9.08 -16.28
CA LEU A 244 -24.35 9.77 -16.56
C LEU A 244 -24.54 10.99 -15.66
N ASP A 245 -25.20 12.02 -16.19
CA ASP A 245 -25.67 13.16 -15.40
C ASP A 245 -26.98 12.85 -14.66
N LEU A 246 -27.48 13.81 -13.88
CA LEU A 246 -28.77 13.69 -13.17
C LEU A 246 -30.00 13.58 -14.10
N GLN A 247 -29.83 13.74 -15.41
CA GLN A 247 -30.88 13.59 -16.43
C GLN A 247 -30.75 12.29 -17.25
N GLY A 248 -29.72 11.47 -16.99
CA GLY A 248 -29.46 10.23 -17.71
C GLY A 248 -28.84 10.41 -19.07
N LYS A 249 -28.12 11.52 -19.25
CA LYS A 249 -27.34 11.78 -20.45
C LYS A 249 -25.85 11.54 -20.20
N PRO A 250 -25.09 11.16 -21.24
CA PRO A 250 -23.65 11.07 -21.16
C PRO A 250 -23.02 12.34 -20.61
N PHE A 251 -22.26 12.21 -19.53
CA PHE A 251 -21.62 13.32 -18.83
C PHE A 251 -20.13 13.41 -19.15
N ILE A 252 -19.58 14.63 -19.09
CA ILE A 252 -18.14 14.88 -19.11
C ILE A 252 -17.82 15.98 -18.08
N SER A 253 -16.85 15.71 -17.21
CA SER A 253 -16.51 16.57 -16.09
C SER A 253 -15.72 17.83 -16.46
N ALA A 254 -15.13 17.86 -17.65
CA ALA A 254 -14.40 19.02 -18.19
C ALA A 254 -15.09 19.60 -19.43
N SER A 255 -15.11 20.93 -19.53
CA SER A 255 -15.73 21.65 -20.65
C SER A 255 -14.73 22.23 -21.66
N ASP A 256 -13.45 22.32 -21.31
CA ASP A 256 -12.40 22.89 -22.16
C ASP A 256 -11.76 21.79 -23.05
N PRO A 257 -11.93 21.84 -24.38
CA PRO A 257 -11.37 20.83 -25.29
C PRO A 257 -9.84 20.77 -25.30
N ASP A 258 -9.17 21.92 -25.12
CA ASP A 258 -7.71 21.97 -25.13
C ASP A 258 -7.15 21.27 -23.89
N TYR A 259 -7.78 21.50 -22.74
CA TYR A 259 -7.48 20.79 -21.50
C TYR A 259 -7.69 19.27 -21.65
N ILE A 260 -8.82 18.84 -22.21
CA ILE A 260 -9.12 17.41 -22.42
C ILE A 260 -8.04 16.75 -23.29
N THR A 261 -7.64 17.43 -24.37
CA THR A 261 -6.61 16.93 -25.29
C THR A 261 -5.25 16.83 -24.63
N GLU A 262 -4.81 17.87 -23.92
CA GLU A 262 -3.55 17.86 -23.18
C GLU A 262 -3.54 16.78 -22.08
N TYR A 263 -4.65 16.65 -21.35
CA TYR A 263 -4.82 15.64 -20.31
C TYR A 263 -4.63 14.24 -20.88
N ILE A 264 -5.31 13.92 -21.98
CA ILE A 264 -5.21 12.60 -22.60
C ILE A 264 -3.80 12.37 -23.13
N ASN A 265 -3.16 13.33 -23.78
CA ASN A 265 -1.79 13.19 -24.25
C ASN A 265 -0.78 12.87 -23.12
N LYS A 266 -1.03 13.37 -21.91
CA LYS A 266 -0.17 13.12 -20.74
C LYS A 266 -0.42 11.76 -20.10
N HIS A 267 -1.67 11.30 -20.07
CA HIS A 267 -2.12 10.13 -19.30
C HIS A 267 -2.32 8.86 -20.14
N SER A 268 -2.40 9.00 -21.46
CA SER A 268 -2.60 7.88 -22.38
C SER A 268 -1.29 7.30 -22.90
N TYR A 269 -1.30 5.99 -23.10
CA TYR A 269 -0.28 5.22 -23.77
C TYR A 269 -0.86 4.66 -25.08
N ASN A 270 -0.33 5.18 -26.20
CA ASN A 270 -0.99 5.11 -27.51
C ASN A 270 -0.26 4.21 -28.52
N ARG A 271 0.57 3.26 -28.05
CA ARG A 271 1.38 2.40 -28.92
C ARG A 271 0.58 1.63 -29.98
N TRP A 272 -0.68 1.29 -29.66
CA TRP A 272 -1.58 0.55 -30.54
C TRP A 272 -2.75 1.38 -31.05
N GLY A 273 -2.61 2.72 -31.04
CA GLY A 273 -3.55 3.58 -31.76
C GLY A 273 -3.55 3.27 -33.26
N PRO A 274 -4.68 3.38 -33.97
CA PRO A 274 -5.93 3.98 -33.51
C PRO A 274 -6.89 3.05 -32.72
N ASP A 275 -6.57 1.76 -32.63
CA ASP A 275 -7.52 0.72 -32.19
C ASP A 275 -7.53 0.48 -30.68
N THR A 276 -6.40 0.66 -29.99
CA THR A 276 -6.28 0.35 -28.55
C THR A 276 -5.49 1.40 -27.78
N TYR A 277 -6.04 1.82 -26.65
CA TYR A 277 -5.48 2.83 -25.75
C TYR A 277 -5.45 2.33 -24.32
N TYR A 278 -4.35 2.61 -23.63
CA TYR A 278 -4.26 2.44 -22.19
C TYR A 278 -4.22 3.82 -21.55
N ILE A 279 -5.09 4.08 -20.58
CA ILE A 279 -5.18 5.37 -19.93
C ILE A 279 -5.07 5.15 -18.43
N THR A 280 -4.26 5.97 -17.78
CA THR A 280 -3.98 5.86 -16.35
C THR A 280 -4.16 7.22 -15.70
N ASN A 281 -4.94 7.27 -14.63
CA ASN A 281 -4.90 8.37 -13.68
C ASN A 281 -4.71 7.83 -12.25
N GLU A 282 -4.89 8.67 -11.23
CA GLU A 282 -4.66 8.25 -9.84
C GLU A 282 -5.67 7.20 -9.34
N GLN A 283 -6.85 7.12 -9.93
CA GLN A 283 -7.96 6.28 -9.48
C GLN A 283 -8.30 5.16 -10.47
N THR A 284 -7.86 5.27 -11.73
CA THR A 284 -8.24 4.37 -12.81
C THR A 284 -7.07 3.95 -13.67
N PHE A 285 -7.13 2.71 -14.13
CA PHE A 285 -6.29 2.18 -15.18
C PHE A 285 -7.16 1.41 -16.17
N CYS A 286 -7.44 2.02 -17.32
CA CYS A 286 -8.37 1.45 -18.29
C CYS A 286 -7.69 1.12 -19.62
N CYS A 287 -8.14 0.04 -20.24
CA CYS A 287 -7.82 -0.34 -21.60
C CYS A 287 -9.09 -0.20 -22.46
N LEU A 288 -9.02 0.65 -23.48
CA LEU A 288 -10.08 0.88 -24.45
C LEU A 288 -9.66 0.23 -25.75
N SER A 289 -10.48 -0.66 -26.29
CA SER A 289 -10.14 -1.35 -27.54
C SER A 289 -11.34 -1.47 -28.47
N ARG A 290 -11.10 -1.26 -29.76
CA ARG A 290 -12.04 -1.56 -30.86
C ARG A 290 -11.69 -2.87 -31.57
N ALA A 291 -10.78 -3.65 -30.99
CA ALA A 291 -10.31 -4.88 -31.58
C ALA A 291 -11.43 -5.94 -31.60
N THR A 292 -11.28 -6.96 -32.46
CA THR A 292 -12.23 -8.06 -32.52
C THR A 292 -12.31 -8.80 -31.17
N PRO A 293 -13.43 -9.48 -30.85
CA PRO A 293 -13.60 -10.21 -29.58
C PRO A 293 -12.43 -11.17 -29.25
N GLU A 294 -11.83 -11.79 -30.27
CA GLU A 294 -10.67 -12.67 -30.13
C GLU A 294 -9.43 -11.93 -29.59
N ILE A 295 -9.12 -10.75 -30.15
CA ILE A 295 -8.01 -9.91 -29.70
C ILE A 295 -8.35 -9.26 -28.35
N ALA A 296 -9.59 -8.83 -28.17
CA ALA A 296 -10.10 -8.28 -26.92
C ALA A 296 -9.90 -9.26 -25.75
N THR A 297 -10.12 -10.56 -25.99
CA THR A 297 -9.85 -11.60 -25.00
C THR A 297 -8.36 -11.65 -24.62
N HIS A 298 -7.45 -11.52 -25.59
CA HIS A 298 -6.01 -11.45 -25.30
C HIS A 298 -5.65 -10.22 -24.44
N LEU A 299 -6.19 -9.05 -24.79
CA LEU A 299 -5.96 -7.80 -24.07
C LEU A 299 -6.51 -7.88 -22.63
N ALA A 300 -7.71 -8.41 -22.46
CA ALA A 300 -8.31 -8.65 -21.15
C ALA A 300 -7.48 -9.61 -20.29
N ASN A 301 -6.95 -10.68 -20.88
CA ASN A 301 -6.04 -11.61 -20.19
C ASN A 301 -4.76 -10.91 -19.72
N GLN A 302 -4.22 -9.98 -20.51
CA GLN A 302 -3.06 -9.18 -20.09
C GLN A 302 -3.40 -8.19 -18.97
N MET A 303 -4.59 -7.61 -19.02
CA MET A 303 -5.11 -6.77 -17.95
C MET A 303 -5.23 -7.57 -16.65
N TYR A 304 -5.81 -8.76 -16.66
CA TYR A 304 -5.91 -9.61 -15.47
C TYR A 304 -4.58 -10.18 -14.97
N GLY A 305 -3.60 -10.32 -15.86
CA GLY A 305 -2.29 -10.90 -15.59
C GLY A 305 -1.20 -9.86 -15.38
N GLU A 306 -0.36 -9.69 -16.40
CA GLU A 306 0.89 -8.93 -16.27
C GLU A 306 0.65 -7.48 -15.82
N TYR A 307 -0.34 -6.80 -16.40
CA TYR A 307 -0.56 -5.39 -16.12
C TYR A 307 -1.22 -5.14 -14.77
N TYR A 308 -2.07 -6.05 -14.29
CA TYR A 308 -2.64 -5.98 -12.95
C TYR A 308 -1.55 -6.02 -11.87
N TYR A 309 -0.56 -6.92 -11.97
CA TYR A 309 0.55 -6.95 -11.02
C TYR A 309 1.45 -5.70 -11.11
N GLY A 310 1.58 -5.09 -12.30
CA GLY A 310 2.30 -3.84 -12.49
C GLY A 310 1.59 -2.65 -11.83
N LEU A 311 0.27 -2.61 -11.94
CA LEU A 311 -0.60 -1.67 -11.23
C LEU A 311 -0.49 -1.87 -9.71
N LEU A 312 -0.67 -3.11 -9.22
CA LEU A 312 -0.62 -3.44 -7.81
C LEU A 312 0.74 -3.05 -7.18
N LEU A 313 1.84 -3.31 -7.88
CA LEU A 313 3.17 -2.93 -7.43
C LEU A 313 3.35 -1.41 -7.39
N SER A 314 2.81 -0.70 -8.38
CA SER A 314 2.86 0.77 -8.42
C SER A 314 2.08 1.39 -7.26
N ILE A 315 0.90 0.85 -6.95
CA ILE A 315 0.08 1.28 -5.80
C ILE A 315 0.80 0.94 -4.48
N PHE A 316 1.35 -0.28 -4.37
CA PHE A 316 2.14 -0.69 -3.22
C PHE A 316 3.31 0.27 -2.96
N HIS A 317 4.06 0.65 -4.00
CA HIS A 317 5.13 1.63 -3.86
C HIS A 317 4.61 2.97 -3.33
N LYS A 318 3.53 3.52 -3.92
CA LYS A 318 2.93 4.79 -3.47
C LYS A 318 2.56 4.73 -1.99
N ILE A 319 1.80 3.71 -1.58
CA ILE A 319 1.31 3.58 -0.20
C ILE A 319 2.46 3.42 0.80
N VAL A 320 3.43 2.54 0.50
CA VAL A 320 4.56 2.33 1.42
C VAL A 320 5.42 3.60 1.54
N LEU A 321 5.67 4.31 0.44
CA LEU A 321 6.41 5.57 0.47
C LEU A 321 5.72 6.63 1.32
N LEU A 322 4.41 6.80 1.15
CA LEU A 322 3.62 7.72 1.96
C LEU A 322 3.62 7.28 3.44
N LYS A 323 3.54 5.98 3.74
CA LYS A 323 3.59 5.46 5.12
C LYS A 323 4.92 5.79 5.79
N LEU A 324 6.04 5.61 5.06
CA LEU A 324 7.37 5.97 5.54
C LEU A 324 7.51 7.49 5.78
N ALA A 325 6.96 8.31 4.87
CA ALA A 325 6.93 9.77 5.04
C ALA A 325 6.10 10.20 6.26
N ASN A 326 4.94 9.57 6.49
CA ASN A 326 4.11 9.84 7.68
C ASN A 326 4.83 9.47 8.98
N LEU A 327 5.44 8.27 9.04
CA LEU A 327 6.23 7.84 10.20
C LEU A 327 7.35 8.82 10.52
N HIS A 328 8.04 9.35 9.49
CA HIS A 328 9.04 10.40 9.69
C HIS A 328 8.47 11.68 10.31
N SER A 329 7.33 12.16 9.79
CA SER A 329 6.67 13.36 10.32
C SER A 329 6.38 13.22 11.83
N ARG A 330 5.86 12.07 12.26
CA ARG A 330 5.59 11.77 13.68
C ARG A 330 6.86 11.71 14.55
N LEU A 331 7.96 11.20 13.99
CA LEU A 331 9.24 11.11 14.69
C LEU A 331 9.86 12.47 15.00
N SER A 332 9.71 13.43 14.08
CA SER A 332 10.21 14.79 14.28
C SER A 332 9.63 15.46 15.54
N ILE A 333 8.43 15.03 15.96
CA ILE A 333 7.70 15.51 17.13
C ILE A 333 8.13 14.77 18.41
N THR A 334 8.23 13.43 18.36
CA THR A 334 8.34 12.58 19.57
C THR A 334 9.79 12.23 19.96
N ARG A 335 10.73 12.31 19.01
CA ARG A 335 12.19 12.11 19.22
C ARG A 335 12.58 10.82 19.97
N ASP A 336 11.92 9.69 19.71
CA ASP A 336 12.35 8.37 20.22
C ASP A 336 13.46 7.78 19.33
N TYR A 337 14.60 7.44 19.93
CA TYR A 337 15.75 6.83 19.25
C TYR A 337 15.42 5.47 18.64
N ASN A 338 14.59 4.66 19.31
CA ASN A 338 14.26 3.32 18.81
C ASN A 338 13.41 3.41 17.54
N GLU A 339 12.44 4.33 17.53
CA GLU A 339 11.58 4.55 16.37
C GLU A 339 12.37 5.10 15.17
N ILE A 340 13.44 5.87 15.41
CA ILE A 340 14.37 6.31 14.34
C ILE A 340 15.14 5.13 13.76
N GLU A 341 15.67 4.22 14.58
CA GLU A 341 16.36 3.02 14.11
C GLU A 341 15.42 2.12 13.30
N ASP A 342 14.19 1.95 13.78
CA ASP A 342 13.15 1.18 13.09
C ASP A 342 12.79 1.83 11.74
N LEU A 343 12.66 3.16 11.67
CA LEU A 343 12.37 3.84 10.40
C LEU A 343 13.53 3.72 9.40
N ILE A 344 14.79 3.89 9.84
CA ILE A 344 15.98 3.67 8.99
C ILE A 344 15.95 2.25 8.43
N PHE A 345 15.66 1.25 9.27
CA PHE A 345 15.55 -0.13 8.85
C PHE A 345 14.45 -0.34 7.81
N LEU A 346 13.25 0.21 8.04
CA LEU A 346 12.11 0.09 7.12
C LEU A 346 12.40 0.73 5.75
N ILE A 347 12.96 1.95 5.72
CA ILE A 347 13.33 2.63 4.47
C ILE A 347 14.41 1.83 3.73
N THR A 348 15.42 1.35 4.45
CA THR A 348 16.51 0.54 3.85
C THR A 348 15.96 -0.77 3.27
N LYS A 349 15.07 -1.45 4.01
CA LYS A 349 14.40 -2.67 3.56
C LYS A 349 13.54 -2.43 2.32
N PHE A 350 12.79 -1.33 2.30
CA PHE A 350 11.97 -0.95 1.13
C PHE A 350 12.84 -0.72 -0.11
N SER A 351 13.86 0.12 0.03
CA SER A 351 14.80 0.47 -1.04
C SER A 351 15.54 -0.76 -1.59
N ALA A 352 16.01 -1.65 -0.73
CA ALA A 352 16.84 -2.79 -1.14
C ALA A 352 16.04 -3.97 -1.71
N LYS A 353 14.82 -4.24 -1.23
CA LYS A 353 14.06 -5.45 -1.59
C LYS A 353 12.85 -5.18 -2.49
N TYR A 354 12.29 -3.97 -2.50
CA TYR A 354 10.99 -3.71 -3.12
C TYR A 354 11.00 -2.61 -4.19
N TYR A 355 11.93 -1.66 -4.12
CA TYR A 355 11.94 -0.50 -5.02
C TYR A 355 13.06 -0.58 -6.07
N PHE A 356 12.76 -1.23 -7.20
CA PHE A 356 13.65 -1.28 -8.36
C PHE A 356 13.08 -0.47 -9.52
N LEU A 357 13.96 0.16 -10.32
CA LEU A 357 13.54 0.95 -11.49
C LEU A 357 13.10 0.06 -12.65
N GLU A 358 13.84 -1.02 -12.90
CA GLU A 358 13.51 -2.01 -13.92
C GLU A 358 12.94 -3.27 -13.25
N LEU A 359 11.67 -3.57 -13.51
CA LEU A 359 10.98 -4.70 -12.90
C LEU A 359 10.38 -5.64 -13.95
N ILE A 360 10.04 -5.11 -15.13
CA ILE A 360 9.39 -5.82 -16.23
C ILE A 360 10.38 -5.98 -17.38
N SER A 361 10.54 -7.21 -17.87
CA SER A 361 11.46 -7.58 -18.94
C SER A 361 10.91 -7.23 -20.33
N GLN A 362 9.60 -7.32 -20.51
CA GLN A 362 8.92 -7.05 -21.77
C GLN A 362 8.80 -5.54 -22.01
N SER A 363 9.13 -5.08 -23.22
CA SER A 363 9.14 -3.66 -23.58
C SER A 363 7.79 -2.98 -23.37
N GLN A 364 6.70 -3.62 -23.81
CA GLN A 364 5.33 -3.10 -23.69
C GLN A 364 4.90 -2.92 -22.24
N GLY A 365 5.05 -3.98 -21.42
CA GLY A 365 4.74 -3.90 -19.99
C GLY A 365 5.63 -2.90 -19.26
N ARG A 366 6.91 -2.77 -19.64
CA ARG A 366 7.82 -1.78 -19.08
C ARG A 366 7.35 -0.36 -19.34
N GLU A 367 6.92 -0.05 -20.56
CA GLU A 367 6.40 1.28 -20.92
C GLU A 367 5.14 1.63 -20.13
N ILE A 368 4.18 0.70 -20.01
CA ILE A 368 2.97 0.87 -19.19
C ILE A 368 3.32 1.08 -17.71
N PHE A 369 4.26 0.30 -17.18
CA PHE A 369 4.68 0.42 -15.77
C PHE A 369 5.40 1.75 -15.47
N ILE A 370 6.21 2.26 -16.40
CA ILE A 370 6.81 3.60 -16.29
C ILE A 370 5.70 4.66 -16.27
N GLN A 371 4.69 4.52 -17.13
CA GLN A 371 3.54 5.43 -17.15
C GLN A 371 2.78 5.41 -15.82
N LEU A 372 2.48 4.21 -15.28
CA LEU A 372 1.86 4.04 -13.96
C LEU A 372 2.65 4.76 -12.86
N ARG A 373 3.96 4.50 -12.77
CA ARG A 373 4.83 5.15 -11.76
C ARG A 373 4.86 6.66 -11.88
N LYS A 374 4.88 7.18 -13.11
CA LYS A 374 4.87 8.62 -13.38
C LYS A 374 3.57 9.25 -12.89
N VAL A 375 2.42 8.64 -13.21
CA VAL A 375 1.10 9.12 -12.77
C VAL A 375 0.96 9.06 -11.24
N TYR A 376 1.42 7.99 -10.61
CA TYR A 376 1.39 7.87 -9.14
C TYR A 376 2.45 8.72 -8.41
N GLY A 377 3.38 9.36 -9.11
CA GLY A 377 4.43 10.19 -8.51
C GLY A 377 5.46 9.40 -7.69
N ASN A 378 5.59 8.09 -7.95
CA ASN A 378 6.41 7.19 -7.13
C ASN A 378 7.88 7.58 -7.05
N ASP A 379 8.43 8.16 -8.13
CA ASP A 379 9.84 8.56 -8.19
C ASP A 379 10.11 9.82 -7.36
N ALA A 380 9.16 10.76 -7.36
CA ALA A 380 9.24 11.97 -6.54
C ALA A 380 9.15 11.62 -5.05
N LEU A 381 8.15 10.80 -4.68
CA LEU A 381 7.96 10.34 -3.30
C LEU A 381 9.18 9.56 -2.78
N PHE A 382 9.79 8.71 -3.61
CA PHE A 382 11.01 8.01 -3.22
C PHE A 382 12.20 8.96 -3.01
N GLY A 383 12.31 10.02 -3.82
CA GLY A 383 13.29 11.08 -3.61
C GLY A 383 13.17 11.74 -2.23
N GLU A 384 11.95 12.07 -1.81
CA GLU A 384 11.67 12.65 -0.50
C GLU A 384 12.00 11.69 0.67
N VAL A 385 11.62 10.42 0.55
CA VAL A 385 11.93 9.40 1.56
C VAL A 385 13.45 9.14 1.65
N LYS A 386 14.18 9.23 0.53
CA LYS A 386 15.64 9.09 0.54
C LYS A 386 16.31 10.28 1.23
N GLN A 387 15.86 11.50 0.98
CA GLN A 387 16.36 12.68 1.69
C GLN A 387 16.10 12.57 3.20
N THR A 388 14.91 12.09 3.56
CA THR A 388 14.54 11.79 4.94
C THR A 388 15.51 10.78 5.58
N LEU A 389 15.91 9.73 4.87
CA LEU A 389 16.88 8.75 5.36
C LEU A 389 18.22 9.41 5.72
N ASP A 390 18.73 10.30 4.86
CA ASP A 390 19.97 11.03 5.10
C ASP A 390 19.88 11.91 6.37
N ASP A 391 18.73 12.57 6.56
CA ASP A 391 18.45 13.39 7.75
C ASP A 391 18.41 12.54 9.03
N LEU A 392 17.78 11.36 8.98
CA LEU A 392 17.73 10.42 10.10
C LEU A 392 19.12 9.91 10.49
N PHE A 393 19.98 9.59 9.51
CA PHE A 393 21.37 9.19 9.80
C PHE A 393 22.16 10.33 10.44
N GLN A 394 22.02 11.57 9.96
CA GLN A 394 22.66 12.73 10.58
C GLN A 394 22.18 12.94 12.02
N TYR A 395 20.88 12.78 12.27
CA TYR A 395 20.32 12.87 13.61
C TYR A 395 20.87 11.78 14.54
N GLN A 396 20.91 10.52 14.08
CA GLN A 396 21.47 9.40 14.83
C GLN A 396 22.93 9.66 15.20
N ASN A 397 23.74 10.16 14.26
CA ASN A 397 25.14 10.51 14.49
C ASN A 397 25.30 11.64 15.51
N LYS A 398 24.51 12.72 15.41
CA LYS A 398 24.52 13.83 16.37
C LYS A 398 24.12 13.37 17.78
N PHE A 399 23.11 12.49 17.87
CA PHE A 399 22.68 11.93 19.16
C PHE A 399 23.76 11.05 19.79
N GLN A 400 24.39 10.17 19.02
CA GLN A 400 25.50 9.34 19.49
C GLN A 400 26.71 10.18 19.93
N ALA A 401 27.04 11.24 19.20
CA ALA A 401 28.08 12.18 19.58
C ALA A 401 27.77 12.86 20.92
N LYS A 402 26.56 13.42 21.09
CA LYS A 402 26.13 14.03 22.35
C LYS A 402 26.18 13.05 23.53
N ARG A 403 25.82 11.79 23.30
CA ARG A 403 25.90 10.73 24.30
C ARG A 403 27.35 10.43 24.69
N ARG A 404 28.25 10.32 23.72
CA ARG A 404 29.70 10.13 23.96
C ARG A 404 30.27 11.31 24.74
N ASP A 405 29.92 12.53 24.36
CA ASP A 405 30.41 13.75 25.02
C ASP A 405 29.88 13.85 26.46
N MET A 406 28.63 13.45 26.71
CA MET A 406 28.07 13.35 28.06
C MET A 406 28.82 12.29 28.90
N LEU A 407 29.11 11.12 28.32
CA LEU A 407 29.89 10.09 29.01
C LEU A 407 31.33 10.56 29.31
N LEU A 408 31.96 11.26 28.36
CA LEU A 408 33.28 11.86 28.56
C LEU A 408 33.23 12.94 29.65
N MET A 409 32.19 13.77 29.68
CA MET A 409 32.00 14.78 30.73
C MET A 409 31.83 14.12 32.10
N ILE A 410 30.99 13.08 32.23
CA ILE A 410 30.82 12.30 33.46
C ILE A 410 32.17 11.70 33.90
N LEU A 411 32.90 11.08 32.97
CA LEU A 411 34.21 10.49 33.24
C LEU A 411 35.23 11.57 33.66
N THR A 412 35.21 12.74 33.02
CA THR A 412 36.10 13.86 33.34
C THR A 412 35.79 14.43 34.72
N VAL A 413 34.52 14.67 35.05
CA VAL A 413 34.08 15.10 36.38
C VAL A 413 34.50 14.07 37.43
N PHE A 414 34.29 12.78 37.16
CA PHE A 414 34.72 11.70 38.05
C PHE A 414 36.25 11.66 38.21
N THR A 415 37.02 11.82 37.14
CA THR A 415 38.49 11.81 37.17
C THR A 415 39.04 13.04 37.90
N VAL A 416 38.44 14.22 37.72
CA VAL A 416 38.83 15.45 38.44
C VAL A 416 38.51 15.33 39.93
N ILE A 417 37.31 14.86 40.29
CA ILE A 417 36.93 14.63 41.68
C ILE A 417 37.83 13.56 42.31
N SER A 418 38.03 12.41 41.64
CA SER A 418 38.92 11.36 42.12
C SER A 418 40.39 11.78 42.15
N GLY A 419 40.83 12.69 41.29
CA GLY A 419 42.19 13.21 41.25
C GLY A 419 42.46 14.22 42.38
N ILE A 420 41.50 15.11 42.65
CA ILE A 420 41.56 16.08 43.75
C ILE A 420 41.46 15.37 45.11
N TYR A 421 40.56 14.41 45.25
CA TYR A 421 40.23 13.80 46.55
C TYR A 421 40.85 12.40 46.78
N GLY A 422 41.12 11.64 45.73
CA GLY A 422 41.55 10.25 45.83
C GLY A 422 43.05 10.08 46.08
N MET A 423 43.91 10.93 45.52
CA MET A 423 45.36 10.66 45.54
C MET A 423 46.07 10.93 46.86
N ASN A 424 45.48 11.68 47.81
CA ASN A 424 46.24 12.11 49.00
C ASN A 424 45.54 11.93 50.36
N GLN A 425 44.26 11.52 50.42
CA GLN A 425 43.53 11.50 51.70
C GLN A 425 42.72 10.23 52.00
N VAL A 426 42.22 9.48 51.01
CA VAL A 426 41.24 8.40 51.29
C VAL A 426 41.65 7.03 50.72
N ILE A 427 42.42 6.97 49.64
CA ILE A 427 42.80 5.70 49.00
C ILE A 427 43.87 4.94 49.81
N GLU A 428 44.73 5.62 50.58
CA GLU A 428 45.72 4.96 51.43
C GLU A 428 45.08 4.23 52.63
N ASP A 429 44.02 4.78 53.21
CA ASP A 429 43.29 4.19 54.34
C ASP A 429 42.34 3.05 53.93
N LEU A 430 42.03 2.92 52.63
CA LEU A 430 41.25 1.83 52.04
C LEU A 430 42.11 0.63 51.59
N LYS A 431 43.44 0.67 51.79
CA LYS A 431 44.33 -0.48 51.53
C LYS A 431 44.21 -1.50 52.66
N ASN A 432 44.13 -2.78 52.29
CA ASN A 432 43.98 -3.87 53.26
C ASN A 432 45.18 -4.00 54.22
N PRO A 433 44.97 -4.28 55.52
CA PRO A 433 43.67 -4.41 56.20
C PRO A 433 43.03 -3.05 56.52
N ILE A 434 41.71 -2.93 56.28
CA ILE A 434 40.94 -1.69 56.52
C ILE A 434 40.92 -1.35 58.01
N ASP A 435 41.52 -0.22 58.37
CA ASP A 435 41.68 0.22 59.76
C ASP A 435 40.48 1.09 60.19
N TRP A 436 39.39 0.44 60.59
CA TRP A 436 38.11 1.07 60.98
C TRP A 436 38.23 2.11 62.11
N SER A 437 39.33 2.05 62.87
CA SER A 437 39.63 2.99 63.95
C SER A 437 40.00 4.40 63.44
N LYS A 438 40.56 4.52 62.22
CA LYS A 438 40.96 5.80 61.60
C LYS A 438 39.79 6.55 60.97
N MET A 439 38.78 5.85 60.46
CA MET A 439 37.56 6.47 59.91
C MET A 439 36.81 7.34 60.91
N LEU A 440 36.90 7.02 62.22
CA LEU A 440 36.28 7.80 63.29
C LEU A 440 37.00 9.13 63.59
N GLN A 441 38.24 9.31 63.12
CA GLN A 441 39.04 10.53 63.29
C GLN A 441 39.09 11.40 62.03
N TYR A 442 38.29 11.07 61.01
CA TYR A 442 38.29 11.81 59.76
C TYR A 442 37.91 13.28 59.96
N SER A 443 38.70 14.15 59.34
CA SER A 443 38.37 15.57 59.22
C SER A 443 37.11 15.75 58.36
N PRO A 444 36.40 16.89 58.47
CA PRO A 444 35.24 17.18 57.61
C PRO A 444 35.53 17.06 56.11
N PHE A 445 36.77 17.30 55.70
CA PHE A 445 37.22 17.16 54.31
C PHE A 445 37.40 15.69 53.87
N GLU A 446 37.86 14.80 54.76
CA GLU A 446 38.01 13.37 54.47
C GLU A 446 36.65 12.66 54.39
N TYR A 447 35.67 13.06 55.20
CA TYR A 447 34.28 12.60 55.06
C TYR A 447 33.66 13.03 53.73
N LEU A 448 33.94 14.25 53.26
CA LEU A 448 33.50 14.73 51.95
C LEU A 448 34.14 13.90 50.81
N ALA A 449 35.43 13.61 50.91
CA ALA A 449 36.17 12.79 49.95
C ALA A 449 35.65 11.34 49.89
N LEU A 450 35.35 10.72 51.03
CA LEU A 450 34.73 9.39 51.11
C LEU A 450 33.34 9.38 50.47
N PHE A 451 32.50 10.36 50.79
CA PHE A 451 31.15 10.50 50.22
C PHE A 451 31.18 10.66 48.70
N LEU A 452 32.11 11.46 48.17
CA LEU A 452 32.31 11.65 46.73
C LEU A 452 32.79 10.37 46.04
N THR A 453 33.68 9.61 46.68
CA THR A 453 34.17 8.33 46.15
C THR A 453 33.06 7.28 46.10
N CYS A 454 32.29 7.14 47.19
CA CYS A 454 31.17 6.20 47.26
C CYS A 454 30.03 6.56 46.28
N SER A 455 29.69 7.85 46.16
CA SER A 455 28.67 8.31 45.21
C SER A 455 29.10 8.09 43.75
N GLY A 456 30.39 8.28 43.43
CA GLY A 456 30.91 8.00 42.10
C GLY A 456 30.92 6.51 41.76
N ILE A 457 31.27 5.62 42.70
CA ILE A 457 31.13 4.17 42.54
C ILE A 457 29.65 3.80 42.31
N LEU A 458 28.74 4.37 43.10
CA LEU A 458 27.30 4.12 42.98
C LEU A 458 26.76 4.56 41.61
N VAL A 459 27.12 5.76 41.14
CA VAL A 459 26.71 6.28 39.82
C VAL A 459 27.27 5.41 38.69
N SER A 460 28.53 5.00 38.77
CA SER A 460 29.16 4.09 37.79
C SER A 460 28.43 2.74 37.73
N LEU A 461 28.05 2.21 38.90
CA LEU A 461 27.34 0.94 39.01
C LEU A 461 25.91 1.06 38.45
N ILE A 462 25.19 2.15 38.75
CA ILE A 462 23.86 2.43 38.20
C ILE A 462 23.91 2.58 36.67
N LEU A 463 24.88 3.32 36.14
CA LEU A 463 25.04 3.51 34.68
C LEU A 463 25.36 2.19 33.99
N THR A 464 26.26 1.39 34.54
CA THR A 464 26.63 0.08 33.99
C THR A 464 25.43 -0.88 34.00
N VAL A 465 24.67 -0.94 35.10
CA VAL A 465 23.46 -1.78 35.20
C VAL A 465 22.38 -1.31 34.23
N ARG A 466 22.15 0.00 34.10
CA ARG A 466 21.17 0.56 33.17
C ARG A 466 21.52 0.26 31.71
N GLU A 467 22.81 0.28 31.37
CA GLU A 467 23.28 -0.04 30.02
C GLU A 467 23.13 -1.52 29.68
N LEU A 468 23.47 -2.40 30.62
CA LEU A 468 23.25 -3.85 30.49
C LEU A 468 21.75 -4.19 30.38
N TRP A 469 20.90 -3.48 31.12
CA TRP A 469 19.45 -3.63 31.09
C TRP A 469 18.87 -3.20 29.74
N ASN A 470 19.24 -2.01 29.25
CA ASN A 470 18.78 -1.49 27.96
C ASN A 470 19.29 -2.35 26.79
N GLY A 471 20.56 -2.81 26.84
CA GLY A 471 21.12 -3.72 25.84
C GLY A 471 20.41 -5.07 25.80
N SER A 472 20.03 -5.62 26.96
CA SER A 472 19.25 -6.87 27.03
C SER A 472 17.81 -6.69 26.53
N LYS A 473 17.15 -5.57 26.84
CA LYS A 473 15.79 -5.25 26.37
C LYS A 473 15.76 -5.06 24.84
N SER A 474 16.75 -4.37 24.29
CA SER A 474 16.93 -4.18 22.83
C SER A 474 17.11 -5.53 22.10
N ARG A 475 17.97 -6.41 22.61
CA ARG A 475 18.17 -7.75 22.03
C ARG A 475 16.93 -8.65 22.11
N ARG A 476 16.14 -8.54 23.19
CA ARG A 476 14.87 -9.28 23.33
C ARG A 476 13.81 -8.78 22.35
N ARG A 477 13.70 -7.46 22.15
CA ARG A 477 12.81 -6.87 21.14
C ARG A 477 13.18 -7.30 19.71
N LYS A 478 14.47 -7.28 19.34
CA LYS A 478 14.94 -7.72 18.02
C LYS A 478 14.74 -9.22 17.74
N ARG A 479 14.64 -10.06 18.78
CA ARG A 479 14.28 -11.48 18.61
C ARG A 479 12.79 -11.68 18.41
N LEU A 480 11.95 -10.94 19.13
CA LEU A 480 10.49 -10.99 18.97
C LEU A 480 10.04 -10.51 17.58
N THR A 481 10.67 -9.46 17.02
CA THR A 481 10.41 -9.04 15.63
C THR A 481 10.95 -10.00 14.56
N HIS A 482 11.77 -11.00 14.92
CA HIS A 482 12.25 -12.04 14.00
C HIS A 482 11.50 -13.37 14.13
N GLU A 483 10.81 -13.61 15.25
CA GLU A 483 10.05 -14.85 15.51
C GLU A 483 8.52 -14.70 15.32
N GLU A 484 7.97 -13.48 15.34
CA GLU A 484 6.56 -13.16 14.98
C GLU A 484 6.39 -12.84 13.48
#